data_AF-E6Q5T6-F1
#
_entry.id   AF-E6Q5T6-F1
#
_cell.length_a   1.000
_cell.length_b   1.000
_cell.length_c   1.000
_cell.angle_alpha   90.00
_cell.angle_beta   90.00
_cell.angle_gamma   90.00
#
_symmetry.space_group_name_H-M   'P 1'
#
loop_
_entity.id
_entity.type
_entity.pdbx_description
1 polymer ?
#
loop_
_entity_poly.entity_id
_entity_poly.type
_entity_poly.pdbx_seq_one_letter_code
_entity_poly.pdbx_strand_id
1 'polypeptide(L)'
;MSTPLNTDESVDIFVGSIPGRLGRNWWGLEVAGSTRFRWARSGAEIFVAALDPVIHTLKLLLEPGPGVGLKAFALEVMDGEKSVATVEVKGKQAISVPLPPAGPTVYRIALRAQGGGAATAGDARVMDFRVFSISAELGPRDVLPPTMKLGMGWYPLETQNDTLFRWVNNNAEIALSNPDGREILDFEIEPGPGAAGKPLHLQVSRKENGKQTLLAEFSVTGRERIEVPLLRSDRLDLILHTDAGGGKVAGETRTLNFRLFQYPGA
;
A
#
# COMPACT_ATOMS: atom_id res chain seq x y z
N MET A 1 29.18 -30.06 -16.89
CA MET A 1 28.11 -30.80 -16.18
C MET A 1 27.25 -29.77 -15.48
N SER A 2 26.07 -29.49 -16.04
CA SER A 2 25.12 -28.53 -15.48
C SER A 2 24.35 -29.18 -14.35
N THR A 3 24.44 -28.61 -13.16
CA THR A 3 23.60 -28.96 -12.01
C THR A 3 22.15 -28.57 -12.35
N PRO A 4 21.14 -29.43 -12.10
CA PRO A 4 19.76 -29.06 -12.40
C PRO A 4 19.31 -27.93 -11.45
N LEU A 5 18.62 -26.93 -12.01
CA LEU A 5 17.80 -26.00 -11.23
C LEU A 5 16.67 -26.81 -10.59
N ASN A 6 16.72 -26.96 -9.28
CA ASN A 6 15.65 -27.60 -8.51
C ASN A 6 14.48 -26.59 -8.42
N THR A 7 13.51 -26.71 -9.31
CA THR A 7 12.29 -25.88 -9.39
C THR A 7 11.19 -26.44 -8.50
N ASP A 8 11.46 -26.54 -7.20
CA ASP A 8 10.40 -26.80 -6.22
C ASP A 8 10.19 -25.55 -5.35
N GLU A 9 9.57 -24.54 -5.96
CA GLU A 9 9.13 -23.32 -5.27
C GLU A 9 8.00 -23.59 -4.24
N SER A 10 7.53 -24.84 -4.10
CA SER A 10 6.48 -25.24 -3.15
C SER A 10 7.00 -25.72 -1.78
N VAL A 11 8.32 -25.70 -1.53
CA VAL A 11 8.95 -26.33 -0.34
C VAL A 11 9.75 -25.36 0.56
N ASP A 12 9.94 -24.10 0.15
CA ASP A 12 10.66 -23.09 0.94
C ASP A 12 9.77 -22.39 1.99
N ILE A 13 10.25 -21.31 2.61
CA ILE A 13 9.52 -20.50 3.60
C ILE A 13 8.63 -19.42 2.96
N PHE A 14 8.59 -19.29 1.63
CA PHE A 14 7.64 -18.42 0.96
C PHE A 14 6.28 -19.09 0.87
N VAL A 15 5.24 -18.36 1.25
CA VAL A 15 3.84 -18.80 1.21
C VAL A 15 2.97 -17.68 0.63
N GLY A 16 1.86 -18.03 0.01
CA GLY A 16 0.89 -17.06 -0.53
C GLY A 16 0.96 -16.89 -2.05
N SER A 17 0.11 -16.01 -2.57
CA SER A 17 -0.17 -15.87 -4.00
C SER A 17 0.67 -14.82 -4.73
N ILE A 18 1.32 -13.89 -3.99
CA ILE A 18 2.20 -12.89 -4.61
C ILE A 18 3.59 -13.50 -4.79
N PRO A 19 4.14 -13.53 -6.03
CA PRO A 19 5.47 -14.05 -6.28
C PRO A 19 6.54 -13.30 -5.48
N GLY A 20 7.42 -14.05 -4.85
CA GLY A 20 8.59 -13.52 -4.17
C GLY A 20 9.72 -14.53 -4.13
N ARG A 21 10.94 -14.04 -3.88
CA ARG A 21 12.11 -14.90 -3.76
C ARG A 21 13.13 -14.34 -2.77
N LEU A 22 13.94 -15.22 -2.23
CA LEU A 22 15.06 -14.85 -1.36
C LEU A 22 16.24 -14.37 -2.21
N GLY A 23 16.93 -13.34 -1.73
CA GLY A 23 18.18 -12.86 -2.28
C GLY A 23 19.38 -13.34 -1.49
N ARG A 24 20.32 -12.43 -1.23
CA ARG A 24 21.53 -12.71 -0.45
C ARG A 24 21.24 -12.80 1.04
N ASN A 25 22.25 -13.24 1.79
CA ASN A 25 22.28 -13.20 3.26
C ASN A 25 21.27 -14.13 3.98
N TRP A 26 20.80 -15.16 3.26
CA TRP A 26 20.06 -16.29 3.80
C TRP A 26 20.95 -17.52 3.89
N TRP A 27 20.80 -18.29 4.97
CA TRP A 27 21.37 -19.62 5.07
C TRP A 27 20.42 -20.67 4.47
N GLY A 28 20.91 -21.91 4.37
CA GLY A 28 20.13 -23.04 3.87
C GLY A 28 18.82 -23.25 4.64
N LEU A 29 17.84 -23.88 3.98
CA LEU A 29 16.60 -24.30 4.61
C LEU A 29 16.91 -25.34 5.70
N GLU A 30 16.38 -25.11 6.90
CA GLU A 30 16.50 -26.02 8.03
C GLU A 30 15.13 -26.53 8.46
N VAL A 31 15.13 -27.72 9.06
CA VAL A 31 13.93 -28.41 9.54
C VAL A 31 14.16 -28.87 10.97
N ALA A 32 13.27 -28.46 11.87
CA ALA A 32 13.21 -28.95 13.24
C ALA A 32 11.81 -29.47 13.54
N GLY A 33 11.67 -30.79 13.67
CA GLY A 33 10.36 -31.44 13.73
C GLY A 33 9.57 -31.18 12.43
N SER A 34 8.36 -30.64 12.56
CA SER A 34 7.54 -30.22 11.41
C SER A 34 7.80 -28.78 10.95
N THR A 35 8.64 -28.03 11.68
CA THR A 35 8.86 -26.61 11.42
C THR A 35 10.03 -26.41 10.47
N ARG A 36 9.77 -25.69 9.37
CA ARG A 36 10.79 -25.22 8.42
C ARG A 36 11.16 -23.77 8.73
N PHE A 37 12.43 -23.43 8.56
CA PHE A 37 12.89 -22.06 8.70
C PHE A 37 14.20 -21.83 7.96
N ARG A 38 14.56 -20.56 7.75
CA ARG A 38 15.91 -20.18 7.35
C ARG A 38 16.50 -19.20 8.34
N TRP A 39 17.77 -19.39 8.66
CA TRP A 39 18.54 -18.35 9.34
C TRP A 39 18.87 -17.22 8.36
N ALA A 40 18.90 -16.01 8.89
CA ALA A 40 19.26 -14.80 8.20
C ALA A 40 20.35 -14.05 8.96
N ARG A 41 21.22 -13.36 8.21
CA ARG A 41 22.11 -12.32 8.75
C ARG A 41 21.56 -10.94 8.37
N SER A 42 22.03 -9.91 9.07
CA SER A 42 21.68 -8.53 8.77
C SER A 42 21.98 -8.19 7.30
N GLY A 43 20.99 -7.59 6.63
CA GLY A 43 20.96 -7.35 5.20
C GLY A 43 20.36 -8.51 4.38
N ALA A 44 19.63 -9.44 4.99
CA ALA A 44 18.88 -10.49 4.28
C ALA A 44 17.88 -9.89 3.29
N GLU A 45 17.95 -10.32 2.03
CA GLU A 45 17.19 -9.72 0.93
C GLU A 45 15.94 -10.54 0.60
N ILE A 46 14.81 -9.86 0.44
CA ILE A 46 13.54 -10.41 -0.02
C ILE A 46 13.14 -9.61 -1.26
N PHE A 47 12.86 -10.31 -2.36
CA PHE A 47 12.28 -9.72 -3.55
C PHE A 47 10.78 -10.00 -3.56
N VAL A 48 9.97 -8.96 -3.74
CA VAL A 48 8.50 -9.06 -3.81
C VAL A 48 8.04 -8.42 -5.11
N ALA A 49 7.32 -9.17 -5.95
CA ALA A 49 6.75 -8.63 -7.16
C ALA A 49 5.60 -7.67 -6.82
N ALA A 50 5.64 -6.47 -7.40
CA ALA A 50 4.62 -5.45 -7.31
C ALA A 50 4.00 -5.26 -8.69
N LEU A 51 3.03 -6.11 -9.02
CA LEU A 51 2.39 -6.10 -10.34
C LEU A 51 1.27 -5.06 -10.40
N ASP A 52 0.55 -4.92 -9.30
CA ASP A 52 -0.52 -3.95 -9.13
C ASP A 52 -0.02 -2.76 -8.32
N PRO A 53 -0.24 -1.50 -8.74
CA PRO A 53 0.15 -0.30 -7.98
C PRO A 53 -0.78 -0.05 -6.77
N VAL A 54 -0.87 -1.03 -5.88
CA VAL A 54 -1.55 -0.99 -4.59
C VAL A 54 -0.52 -1.15 -3.46
N ILE A 55 -0.94 -0.84 -2.23
CA ILE A 55 -0.14 -1.21 -1.05
C ILE A 55 0.02 -2.73 -1.07
N HIS A 56 1.25 -3.21 -0.91
CA HIS A 56 1.51 -4.62 -0.64
C HIS A 56 1.87 -4.76 0.83
N THR A 57 1.35 -5.77 1.53
CA THR A 57 1.74 -6.03 2.90
C THR A 57 2.69 -7.22 2.93
N LEU A 58 3.97 -6.98 3.24
CA LEU A 58 4.94 -8.03 3.51
C LEU A 58 4.71 -8.55 4.93
N LYS A 59 4.41 -9.84 5.06
CA LYS A 59 4.26 -10.54 6.33
C LYS A 59 5.41 -11.48 6.57
N LEU A 60 5.97 -11.44 7.77
CA LEU A 60 7.08 -12.29 8.20
C LEU A 60 6.74 -12.93 9.54
N LEU A 61 6.87 -14.25 9.65
CA LEU A 61 6.90 -14.94 10.95
C LEU A 61 8.37 -15.22 11.28
N LEU A 62 8.90 -14.57 12.32
CA LEU A 62 10.32 -14.63 12.66
C LEU A 62 10.55 -14.57 14.17
N GLU A 63 11.78 -14.88 14.58
CA GLU A 63 12.22 -14.72 15.97
C GLU A 63 13.72 -14.39 16.08
N PRO A 64 14.18 -13.86 17.22
CA PRO A 64 15.59 -13.58 17.46
C PRO A 64 16.46 -14.82 17.38
N GLY A 65 17.66 -14.66 16.81
CA GLY A 65 18.66 -15.71 16.71
C GLY A 65 19.86 -15.49 17.65
N PRO A 66 20.82 -16.44 17.64
CA PRO A 66 22.05 -16.31 18.41
C PRO A 66 22.88 -15.07 18.08
N GLY A 67 22.79 -14.56 16.84
CA GLY A 67 23.57 -13.40 16.38
C GLY A 67 23.19 -12.07 17.03
N VAL A 68 21.99 -11.99 17.61
CA VAL A 68 21.52 -10.90 18.48
C VAL A 68 21.51 -11.31 19.96
N GLY A 69 22.18 -12.42 20.30
CA GLY A 69 22.25 -12.96 21.66
C GLY A 69 20.94 -13.54 22.19
N LEU A 70 20.03 -13.99 21.31
CA LEU A 70 18.69 -14.49 21.66
C LEU A 70 17.83 -13.47 22.41
N LYS A 71 18.14 -12.18 22.29
CA LYS A 71 17.41 -11.07 22.94
C LYS A 71 16.53 -10.34 21.95
N ALA A 72 15.64 -9.51 22.48
CA ALA A 72 14.88 -8.60 21.65
C ALA A 72 15.82 -7.69 20.83
N PHE A 73 15.47 -7.43 19.58
CA PHE A 73 16.24 -6.55 18.71
C PHE A 73 15.33 -5.70 17.82
N ALA A 74 15.81 -4.54 17.38
CA ALA A 74 15.10 -3.74 16.38
C ALA A 74 15.42 -4.27 14.98
N LEU A 75 14.39 -4.67 14.25
CA LEU A 75 14.47 -5.02 12.84
C LEU A 75 14.08 -3.80 12.00
N GLU A 76 15.04 -3.26 11.25
CA GLU A 76 14.77 -2.29 10.20
C GLU A 76 14.46 -3.01 8.89
N VAL A 77 13.36 -2.63 8.27
CA VAL A 77 12.94 -3.11 6.95
C VAL A 77 13.16 -1.98 5.96
N MET A 78 14.01 -2.23 4.97
CA MET A 78 14.49 -1.23 4.02
C MET A 78 14.02 -1.57 2.61
N ASP A 79 13.53 -0.58 1.86
CA ASP A 79 13.38 -0.66 0.40
C ASP A 79 14.50 0.16 -0.25
N GLY A 80 15.51 -0.53 -0.79
CA GLY A 80 16.77 0.12 -1.14
C GLY A 80 17.44 0.74 0.10
N GLU A 81 17.66 2.06 0.07
CA GLU A 81 18.23 2.82 1.20
C GLU A 81 17.16 3.46 2.10
N LYS A 82 15.86 3.33 1.76
CA LYS A 82 14.78 3.93 2.52
C LYS A 82 14.25 2.95 3.57
N SER A 83 14.25 3.35 4.84
CA SER A 83 13.53 2.60 5.89
C SER A 83 12.02 2.72 5.66
N VAL A 84 11.34 1.57 5.53
CA VAL A 84 9.88 1.48 5.40
C VAL A 84 9.20 1.08 6.71
N ALA A 85 9.92 0.41 7.61
CA ALA A 85 9.47 0.13 8.96
C ALA A 85 10.63 -0.19 9.90
N THR A 86 10.42 0.05 11.19
CA THR A 86 11.27 -0.48 12.26
C THR A 86 10.37 -1.17 13.28
N VAL A 87 10.65 -2.44 13.58
CA VAL A 87 9.83 -3.27 14.47
C VAL A 87 10.70 -3.92 15.53
N GLU A 88 10.26 -3.90 16.79
CA GLU A 88 10.94 -4.60 17.88
C GLU A 88 10.56 -6.09 17.88
N VAL A 89 11.55 -6.96 17.69
CA VAL A 89 11.36 -8.41 17.64
C VAL A 89 11.72 -9.04 18.99
N LYS A 90 10.72 -9.40 19.82
CA LYS A 90 10.93 -9.90 21.21
C LYS A 90 11.01 -11.42 21.35
N GLY A 91 10.53 -12.13 20.35
CA GLY A 91 10.37 -13.58 20.32
C GLY A 91 9.73 -14.00 19.00
N LYS A 92 9.19 -15.22 18.93
CA LYS A 92 8.47 -15.67 17.74
C LYS A 92 7.19 -14.86 17.55
N GLN A 93 7.15 -14.08 16.49
CA GLN A 93 5.99 -13.24 16.19
C GLN A 93 5.83 -13.00 14.69
N ALA A 94 4.59 -12.74 14.30
CA ALA A 94 4.27 -12.24 12.97
C ALA A 94 4.39 -10.72 12.95
N ILE A 95 5.05 -10.18 11.92
CA ILE A 95 5.08 -8.74 11.64
C ILE A 95 4.48 -8.48 10.26
N SER A 96 3.83 -7.33 10.11
CA SER A 96 3.22 -6.87 8.86
C SER A 96 3.81 -5.51 8.49
N VAL A 97 4.39 -5.40 7.31
CA VAL A 97 5.05 -4.18 6.83
C VAL A 97 4.37 -3.73 5.54
N PRO A 98 3.70 -2.56 5.53
CA PRO A 98 3.16 -2.00 4.31
C PRO A 98 4.31 -1.51 3.41
N LEU A 99 4.32 -1.99 2.18
CA LEU A 99 5.20 -1.52 1.11
C LEU A 99 4.49 -0.41 0.33
N PRO A 100 5.18 0.70 0.00
CA PRO A 100 4.56 1.83 -0.70
C PRO A 100 3.99 1.39 -2.05
N PRO A 101 2.80 1.83 -2.49
CA PRO A 101 2.25 1.44 -3.79
C PRO A 101 3.23 1.66 -4.93
N ALA A 102 3.50 0.59 -5.69
CA ALA A 102 4.38 0.62 -6.85
C ALA A 102 3.91 -0.40 -7.89
N GLY A 103 4.18 -0.13 -9.17
CA GLY A 103 3.93 -1.09 -10.23
C GLY A 103 4.60 -0.70 -11.54
N PRO A 104 4.58 -1.59 -12.54
CA PRO A 104 5.08 -2.95 -12.39
C PRO A 104 6.56 -2.90 -11.98
N THR A 105 6.89 -3.39 -10.79
CA THR A 105 8.28 -3.40 -10.28
C THR A 105 8.52 -4.59 -9.36
N VAL A 106 9.75 -4.73 -8.89
CA VAL A 106 10.12 -5.69 -7.84
C VAL A 106 10.73 -4.92 -6.69
N TYR A 107 10.09 -4.95 -5.51
CA TYR A 107 10.71 -4.41 -4.31
C TYR A 107 11.96 -5.22 -3.96
N ARG A 108 13.02 -4.53 -3.55
CA ARG A 108 14.21 -5.18 -2.98
C ARG A 108 14.27 -4.82 -1.50
N ILE A 109 13.67 -5.67 -0.68
CA ILE A 109 13.56 -5.47 0.74
C ILE A 109 14.80 -6.04 1.45
N ALA A 110 15.50 -5.21 2.22
CA ALA A 110 16.60 -5.65 3.07
C ALA A 110 16.17 -5.63 4.55
N LEU A 111 16.42 -6.74 5.25
CA LEU A 111 16.13 -6.92 6.66
C LEU A 111 17.41 -6.67 7.49
N ARG A 112 17.49 -5.57 8.22
CA ARG A 112 18.66 -5.19 9.03
C ARG A 112 18.35 -5.38 10.51
N ALA A 113 19.08 -6.29 11.15
CA ALA A 113 19.00 -6.49 12.60
C ALA A 113 19.96 -5.53 13.30
N GLN A 114 19.44 -4.64 14.15
CA GLN A 114 20.28 -3.81 15.02
C GLN A 114 20.90 -4.65 16.14
N GLY A 115 22.20 -4.47 16.38
CA GLY A 115 22.93 -5.25 17.40
C GLY A 115 23.19 -6.72 17.01
N GLY A 116 22.93 -7.09 15.75
CA GLY A 116 23.32 -8.39 15.19
C GLY A 116 24.80 -8.45 14.77
N GLY A 117 25.21 -9.60 14.24
CA GLY A 117 26.56 -9.82 13.71
C GLY A 117 27.43 -10.77 14.51
N ALA A 118 26.98 -11.22 15.69
CA ALA A 118 27.75 -12.17 16.50
C ALA A 118 27.69 -13.58 15.91
N ALA A 119 28.85 -14.21 15.72
CA ALA A 119 28.90 -15.65 15.44
C ALA A 119 28.66 -16.44 16.73
N THR A 120 28.13 -17.65 16.60
CA THR A 120 27.93 -18.54 17.76
C THR A 120 29.21 -19.33 18.02
N ALA A 121 29.56 -19.59 19.28
CA ALA A 121 30.69 -20.46 19.59
C ALA A 121 30.47 -21.86 18.97
N GLY A 122 31.39 -22.29 18.11
CA GLY A 122 31.30 -23.57 17.40
C GLY A 122 30.50 -23.53 16.07
N ASP A 123 29.91 -22.39 15.70
CA ASP A 123 29.24 -22.20 14.41
C ASP A 123 29.59 -20.82 13.83
N ALA A 124 30.35 -20.81 12.73
CA ALA A 124 30.82 -19.59 12.09
C ALA A 124 29.71 -18.75 11.44
N ARG A 125 28.49 -19.30 11.33
CA ARG A 125 27.36 -18.57 10.75
C ARG A 125 26.91 -17.44 11.69
N VAL A 126 26.73 -16.26 11.10
CA VAL A 126 26.00 -15.16 11.73
C VAL A 126 24.52 -15.42 11.54
N MET A 127 23.81 -15.68 12.64
CA MET A 127 22.40 -16.09 12.66
C MET A 127 21.61 -15.09 13.48
N ASP A 128 21.39 -13.90 12.92
CA ASP A 128 20.78 -12.77 13.65
C ASP A 128 19.31 -13.05 13.98
N PHE A 129 18.59 -13.73 13.09
CA PHE A 129 17.21 -14.17 13.29
C PHE A 129 16.90 -15.36 12.37
N ARG A 130 15.82 -16.09 12.67
CA ARG A 130 15.26 -17.07 11.74
C ARG A 130 13.85 -16.71 11.34
N VAL A 131 13.52 -17.03 10.10
CA VAL A 131 12.22 -16.77 9.49
C VAL A 131 11.56 -18.09 9.14
N PHE A 132 10.31 -18.24 9.55
CA PHE A 132 9.50 -19.44 9.40
C PHE A 132 8.53 -19.33 8.21
N SER A 133 8.06 -18.12 7.91
CA SER A 133 7.23 -17.86 6.74
C SER A 133 7.38 -16.43 6.25
N ILE A 134 7.28 -16.26 4.94
CA ILE A 134 7.25 -14.99 4.22
C ILE A 134 6.03 -15.02 3.31
N SER A 135 5.16 -14.01 3.38
CA SER A 135 4.12 -13.80 2.39
C SER A 135 4.01 -12.34 2.01
N ALA A 136 3.49 -12.07 0.83
CA ALA A 136 3.02 -10.75 0.46
C ALA A 136 1.54 -10.85 0.09
N GLU A 137 0.77 -9.87 0.52
CA GLU A 137 -0.67 -9.77 0.24
C GLU A 137 -0.98 -8.39 -0.33
N LEU A 138 -1.94 -8.35 -1.26
CA LEU A 138 -2.44 -7.08 -1.80
C LEU A 138 -3.28 -6.41 -0.72
N GLY A 139 -2.99 -5.14 -0.47
CA GLY A 139 -3.93 -4.26 0.22
C GLY A 139 -5.15 -3.99 -0.65
N PRO A 140 -6.21 -3.38 -0.07
CA PRO A 140 -7.35 -2.94 -0.86
C PRO A 140 -6.88 -2.00 -1.98
N ARG A 141 -7.45 -2.18 -3.18
CA ARG A 141 -7.31 -1.19 -4.25
C ARG A 141 -7.91 0.12 -3.75
N ASP A 142 -7.24 1.23 -4.06
CA ASP A 142 -7.81 2.54 -3.77
C ASP A 142 -9.10 2.74 -4.58
N VAL A 143 -9.91 3.71 -4.17
CA VAL A 143 -11.17 4.03 -4.86
C VAL A 143 -10.92 4.72 -6.20
N LEU A 144 -9.74 5.31 -6.38
CA LEU A 144 -9.26 5.85 -7.64
C LEU A 144 -8.22 4.95 -8.28
N PRO A 145 -8.16 4.92 -9.62
CA PRO A 145 -7.13 4.18 -10.32
C PRO A 145 -5.73 4.79 -10.10
N PRO A 146 -4.67 4.01 -10.33
CA PRO A 146 -3.27 4.44 -10.09
C PRO A 146 -2.80 5.58 -10.98
N THR A 147 -3.49 5.83 -12.10
CA THR A 147 -3.27 6.96 -12.99
C THR A 147 -3.74 8.30 -12.39
N MET A 148 -4.40 8.26 -11.24
CA MET A 148 -4.84 9.43 -10.49
C MET A 148 -4.08 9.56 -9.18
N LYS A 149 -3.52 10.75 -8.95
CA LYS A 149 -2.84 11.10 -7.70
C LYS A 149 -3.73 12.04 -6.90
N LEU A 150 -3.96 11.66 -5.65
CA LEU A 150 -4.69 12.48 -4.68
C LEU A 150 -3.80 13.63 -4.20
N GLY A 151 -4.30 14.86 -4.31
CA GLY A 151 -3.69 16.04 -3.71
C GLY A 151 -4.33 16.40 -2.38
N MET A 152 -4.56 17.68 -2.13
CA MET A 152 -5.23 18.12 -0.91
C MET A 152 -6.72 17.70 -0.88
N GLY A 153 -7.31 17.69 0.32
CA GLY A 153 -8.75 17.50 0.50
C GLY A 153 -9.24 16.05 0.55
N TRP A 154 -8.32 15.07 0.58
CA TRP A 154 -8.64 13.64 0.71
C TRP A 154 -8.35 13.12 2.11
N TYR A 155 -9.26 12.32 2.66
CA TYR A 155 -9.03 11.58 3.89
C TYR A 155 -8.58 10.13 3.59
N PRO A 156 -8.06 9.39 4.59
CA PRO A 156 -7.67 7.98 4.42
C PRO A 156 -8.76 7.11 3.81
N LEU A 157 -8.35 6.04 3.14
CA LEU A 157 -9.24 5.00 2.62
C LEU A 157 -9.95 4.34 3.79
N GLU A 158 -11.28 4.21 3.69
CA GLU A 158 -12.13 3.61 4.70
C GLU A 158 -12.96 2.46 4.11
N THR A 159 -13.45 1.60 5.00
CA THR A 159 -14.32 0.48 4.64
C THR A 159 -15.56 0.52 5.53
N GLN A 160 -16.73 0.37 4.92
CA GLN A 160 -17.99 0.18 5.63
C GLN A 160 -18.79 -0.89 4.87
N ASN A 161 -19.20 -1.95 5.57
CA ASN A 161 -19.94 -3.07 4.98
C ASN A 161 -19.25 -3.60 3.69
N ASP A 162 -17.94 -3.87 3.79
CA ASP A 162 -17.07 -4.32 2.69
C ASP A 162 -16.98 -3.39 1.47
N THR A 163 -17.53 -2.18 1.56
CA THR A 163 -17.44 -1.15 0.53
C THR A 163 -16.31 -0.19 0.88
N LEU A 164 -15.35 -0.05 -0.04
CA LEU A 164 -14.26 0.92 0.05
C LEU A 164 -14.71 2.31 -0.41
N PHE A 165 -14.31 3.33 0.34
CA PHE A 165 -14.54 4.72 -0.02
C PHE A 165 -13.49 5.65 0.58
N ARG A 166 -13.40 6.87 0.05
CA ARG A 166 -12.68 7.97 0.70
C ARG A 166 -13.65 9.11 0.98
N TRP A 167 -13.53 9.67 2.18
CA TRP A 167 -14.16 10.96 2.46
C TRP A 167 -13.40 12.07 1.74
N VAL A 168 -14.18 13.03 1.24
CA VAL A 168 -13.69 14.17 0.48
C VAL A 168 -14.09 15.47 1.19
N ASN A 169 -13.11 16.35 1.37
CA ASN A 169 -13.29 17.71 1.89
C ASN A 169 -13.60 18.67 0.73
N ASN A 170 -13.75 19.96 1.01
CA ASN A 170 -13.93 20.97 -0.03
C ASN A 170 -12.61 21.23 -0.77
N ASN A 171 -12.71 21.52 -2.08
CA ASN A 171 -11.56 21.77 -2.96
C ASN A 171 -10.58 20.60 -3.05
N ALA A 172 -11.08 19.37 -3.10
CA ALA A 172 -10.21 18.20 -3.21
C ALA A 172 -9.54 18.13 -4.58
N GLU A 173 -8.26 17.79 -4.62
CA GLU A 173 -7.45 17.84 -5.83
C GLU A 173 -7.17 16.43 -6.38
N ILE A 174 -7.33 16.22 -7.68
CA ILE A 174 -6.92 14.99 -8.38
C ILE A 174 -5.99 15.38 -9.53
N ALA A 175 -4.76 14.87 -9.53
CA ALA A 175 -3.88 14.94 -10.70
C ALA A 175 -4.01 13.65 -11.52
N LEU A 176 -4.55 13.74 -12.72
CA LEU A 176 -4.80 12.64 -13.65
C LEU A 176 -3.73 12.62 -14.75
N SER A 177 -3.13 11.46 -14.97
CA SER A 177 -2.44 11.11 -16.22
C SER A 177 -3.42 10.37 -17.14
N ASN A 178 -3.67 10.92 -18.33
CA ASN A 178 -4.62 10.40 -19.30
C ASN A 178 -3.94 10.13 -20.66
N PRO A 179 -2.89 9.27 -20.70
CA PRO A 179 -2.16 9.00 -21.93
C PRO A 179 -3.03 8.34 -23.01
N ASP A 180 -4.06 7.61 -22.61
CA ASP A 180 -4.98 6.90 -23.51
C ASP A 180 -6.07 7.82 -24.08
N GLY A 181 -6.10 9.10 -23.69
CA GLY A 181 -7.02 10.09 -24.23
C GLY A 181 -8.49 9.84 -23.88
N ARG A 182 -8.79 9.29 -22.69
CA ARG A 182 -10.17 9.15 -22.21
C ARG A 182 -10.88 10.50 -22.27
N GLU A 183 -12.10 10.49 -22.79
CA GLU A 183 -12.94 11.68 -22.93
C GLU A 183 -13.89 11.88 -21.75
N ILE A 184 -14.08 10.83 -20.93
CA ILE A 184 -14.94 10.85 -19.76
C ILE A 184 -14.19 10.22 -18.58
N LEU A 185 -14.30 10.87 -17.43
CA LEU A 185 -13.94 10.32 -16.13
C LEU A 185 -15.20 10.21 -15.30
N ASP A 186 -15.49 9.02 -14.83
CA ASP A 186 -16.65 8.79 -14.01
C ASP A 186 -16.30 8.46 -12.55
N PHE A 187 -17.19 8.87 -11.66
CA PHE A 187 -17.09 8.65 -10.23
C PHE A 187 -18.41 8.14 -9.69
N GLU A 188 -18.36 7.22 -8.74
CA GLU A 188 -19.52 6.95 -7.90
C GLU A 188 -19.36 7.73 -6.59
N ILE A 189 -20.33 8.60 -6.29
CA ILE A 189 -20.28 9.49 -5.12
C ILE A 189 -21.58 9.47 -4.33
N GLU A 190 -21.49 9.81 -3.05
CA GLU A 190 -22.66 9.97 -2.18
C GLU A 190 -22.47 11.17 -1.25
N PRO A 191 -23.51 11.99 -0.98
CA PRO A 191 -23.45 13.10 -0.05
C PRO A 191 -23.07 12.63 1.35
N GLY A 192 -22.18 13.38 1.99
CA GLY A 192 -21.75 13.13 3.35
C GLY A 192 -22.57 13.91 4.37
N PRO A 193 -22.32 13.68 5.67
CA PRO A 193 -22.97 14.45 6.72
C PRO A 193 -22.61 15.95 6.66
N GLY A 194 -21.50 16.31 6.01
CA GLY A 194 -21.13 17.70 5.73
C GLY A 194 -22.12 18.45 4.85
N ALA A 195 -22.94 17.74 4.06
CA ALA A 195 -24.05 18.31 3.28
C ALA A 195 -25.33 18.53 4.12
N ALA A 196 -25.34 18.11 5.40
CA ALA A 196 -26.44 18.31 6.34
C ALA A 196 -27.82 17.86 5.83
N GLY A 197 -27.87 16.74 5.09
CA GLY A 197 -29.10 16.19 4.52
C GLY A 197 -29.67 16.95 3.32
N LYS A 198 -28.93 17.93 2.79
CA LYS A 198 -29.25 18.61 1.53
C LYS A 198 -28.59 17.92 0.34
N PRO A 199 -29.08 18.14 -0.89
CA PRO A 199 -28.34 17.73 -2.08
C PRO A 199 -26.91 18.29 -2.08
N LEU A 200 -25.95 17.45 -2.45
CA LEU A 200 -24.57 17.86 -2.69
C LEU A 200 -24.49 18.53 -4.05
N HIS A 201 -24.18 19.83 -4.07
CA HIS A 201 -23.83 20.53 -5.29
C HIS A 201 -22.33 20.41 -5.53
N LEU A 202 -21.92 19.56 -6.47
CA LEU A 202 -20.52 19.33 -6.82
C LEU A 202 -20.17 20.04 -8.11
N GLN A 203 -19.16 20.89 -8.06
CA GLN A 203 -18.50 21.47 -9.21
C GLN A 203 -17.17 20.76 -9.45
N VAL A 204 -16.90 20.38 -10.69
CA VAL A 204 -15.62 19.82 -11.09
C VAL A 204 -14.97 20.79 -12.07
N SER A 205 -13.78 21.30 -11.71
CA SER A 205 -13.04 22.26 -12.52
C SER A 205 -11.65 21.74 -12.86
N ARG A 206 -11.12 22.16 -14.01
CA ARG A 206 -9.71 21.97 -14.40
C ARG A 206 -8.89 23.14 -13.90
N LYS A 207 -7.79 22.87 -13.21
CA LYS A 207 -6.78 23.85 -12.82
C LYS A 207 -5.63 23.82 -13.82
N GLU A 208 -5.38 24.94 -14.48
CA GLU A 208 -4.28 25.09 -15.44
C GLU A 208 -3.66 26.47 -15.24
N ASN A 209 -2.34 26.52 -14.98
CA ASN A 209 -1.59 27.76 -14.72
C ASN A 209 -2.24 28.66 -13.63
N GLY A 210 -2.80 28.03 -12.59
CA GLY A 210 -3.47 28.72 -11.49
C GLY A 210 -4.91 29.17 -11.78
N LYS A 211 -5.39 29.05 -13.03
CA LYS A 211 -6.77 29.34 -13.40
C LYS A 211 -7.62 28.08 -13.28
N GLN A 212 -8.81 28.20 -12.68
CA GLN A 212 -9.81 27.14 -12.68
C GLN A 212 -10.84 27.37 -13.79
N THR A 213 -11.15 26.33 -14.55
CA THR A 213 -12.18 26.33 -15.59
C THR A 213 -13.18 25.23 -15.28
N LEU A 214 -14.45 25.59 -15.07
CA LEU A 214 -15.51 24.62 -14.78
C LEU A 214 -15.69 23.64 -15.94
N LEU A 215 -15.71 22.35 -15.63
CA LEU A 215 -15.96 21.27 -16.59
C LEU A 215 -17.38 20.73 -16.49
N ALA A 216 -17.88 20.54 -15.25
CA ALA A 216 -19.21 19.99 -14.99
C ALA A 216 -19.73 20.40 -13.61
N GLU A 217 -21.05 20.35 -13.46
CA GLU A 217 -21.77 20.55 -12.20
C GLU A 217 -22.79 19.43 -12.00
N PHE A 218 -22.94 18.98 -10.76
CA PHE A 218 -23.85 17.91 -10.38
C PHE A 218 -24.63 18.30 -9.13
N SER A 219 -25.89 17.88 -9.06
CA SER A 219 -26.72 17.96 -7.87
C SER A 219 -27.06 16.55 -7.41
N VAL A 220 -26.33 16.07 -6.41
CA VAL A 220 -26.35 14.68 -5.97
C VAL A 220 -27.19 14.52 -4.71
N THR A 221 -28.18 13.63 -4.73
CA THR A 221 -29.12 13.44 -3.60
C THR A 221 -28.92 12.15 -2.83
N GLY A 222 -28.23 11.19 -3.43
CA GLY A 222 -27.89 9.90 -2.85
C GLY A 222 -26.64 9.34 -3.52
N ARG A 223 -26.41 8.03 -3.38
CA ARG A 223 -25.31 7.37 -4.08
C ARG A 223 -25.62 7.26 -5.58
N GLU A 224 -24.84 7.94 -6.40
CA GLU A 224 -25.01 7.90 -7.85
C GLU A 224 -23.69 8.05 -8.60
N ARG A 225 -23.71 7.68 -9.88
CA ARG A 225 -22.59 7.83 -10.79
C ARG A 225 -22.67 9.17 -11.49
N ILE A 226 -21.56 9.90 -11.51
CA ILE A 226 -21.38 11.14 -12.26
C ILE A 226 -20.32 10.96 -13.34
N GLU A 227 -20.47 11.69 -14.45
CA GLU A 227 -19.57 11.62 -15.61
C GLU A 227 -18.99 13.00 -15.89
N VAL A 228 -17.68 13.14 -15.70
CA VAL A 228 -16.93 14.37 -15.92
C VAL A 228 -16.31 14.34 -17.31
N PRO A 229 -16.63 15.29 -18.20
CA PRO A 229 -15.99 15.39 -19.50
C PRO A 229 -14.53 15.81 -19.33
N LEU A 230 -13.62 15.01 -19.86
CA LEU A 230 -12.21 15.32 -19.97
C LEU A 230 -11.96 15.94 -21.34
N LEU A 231 -11.66 17.24 -21.37
CA LEU A 231 -11.14 17.88 -22.58
C LEU A 231 -9.80 17.22 -22.91
N ARG A 232 -9.66 16.65 -24.12
CA ARG A 232 -8.51 15.82 -24.54
C ARG A 232 -7.18 16.44 -24.11
N SER A 233 -6.59 15.87 -23.08
CA SER A 233 -5.30 16.24 -22.53
C SER A 233 -4.70 15.01 -21.87
N ASP A 234 -3.40 14.86 -22.05
CA ASP A 234 -2.53 13.86 -21.43
C ASP A 234 -2.39 14.05 -19.92
N ARG A 235 -2.59 15.28 -19.41
CA ARG A 235 -2.57 15.58 -17.98
C ARG A 235 -3.62 16.61 -17.58
N LEU A 236 -4.40 16.28 -16.56
CA LEU A 236 -5.38 17.18 -15.96
C LEU A 236 -5.21 17.26 -14.45
N ASP A 237 -5.20 18.47 -13.92
CA ASP A 237 -5.36 18.71 -12.48
C ASP A 237 -6.82 19.14 -12.26
N LEU A 238 -7.60 18.30 -11.58
CA LEU A 238 -9.01 18.52 -11.29
C LEU A 238 -9.21 19.02 -9.85
N ILE A 239 -10.16 19.92 -9.66
CA ILE A 239 -10.63 20.39 -8.36
C ILE A 239 -12.10 20.02 -8.20
N LEU A 240 -12.41 19.36 -7.09
CA LEU A 240 -13.75 18.95 -6.68
C LEU A 240 -14.22 19.92 -5.60
N HIS A 241 -15.14 20.81 -5.95
CA HIS A 241 -15.67 21.85 -5.07
C HIS A 241 -17.14 21.60 -4.73
N THR A 242 -17.56 21.91 -3.51
CA THR A 242 -18.95 21.89 -3.10
C THR A 242 -19.32 23.14 -2.31
N ASP A 243 -20.41 23.78 -2.71
CA ASP A 243 -20.92 25.00 -2.08
C ASP A 243 -21.66 24.73 -0.77
N ALA A 244 -22.28 23.55 -0.67
CA ALA A 244 -23.11 23.14 0.47
C ALA A 244 -22.35 22.26 1.50
N GLY A 245 -21.02 22.26 1.45
CA GLY A 245 -20.17 21.49 2.38
C GLY A 245 -19.87 22.23 3.69
N GLY A 246 -19.12 21.58 4.58
CA GLY A 246 -18.59 22.20 5.81
C GLY A 246 -19.35 21.87 7.09
N GLY A 247 -20.45 21.13 7.01
CA GLY A 247 -21.18 20.66 8.19
C GLY A 247 -20.27 19.87 9.14
N LYS A 248 -20.27 20.24 10.42
CA LYS A 248 -19.50 19.54 11.46
C LYS A 248 -20.34 18.43 12.06
N VAL A 249 -19.70 17.28 12.27
CA VAL A 249 -20.27 16.15 13.02
C VAL A 249 -19.64 16.14 14.41
N ALA A 250 -20.46 15.93 15.45
CA ALA A 250 -19.97 15.90 16.83
C ALA A 250 -18.92 14.79 17.00
N GLY A 251 -17.77 15.13 17.60
CA GLY A 251 -16.66 14.20 17.79
C GLY A 251 -15.82 13.92 16.53
N GLU A 252 -16.19 14.49 15.38
CA GLU A 252 -15.46 14.37 14.12
C GLU A 252 -14.77 15.69 13.80
N THR A 253 -13.44 15.64 13.65
CA THR A 253 -12.64 16.83 13.36
C THR A 253 -12.65 17.16 11.86
N ARG A 254 -12.83 16.13 11.04
CA ARG A 254 -12.83 16.20 9.58
C ARG A 254 -14.10 16.86 9.06
N THR A 255 -14.00 17.41 7.86
CA THR A 255 -15.14 17.94 7.12
C THR A 255 -15.52 16.92 6.05
N LEU A 256 -16.55 16.13 6.33
CA LEU A 256 -16.95 14.96 5.55
C LEU A 256 -18.04 15.35 4.53
N ASN A 257 -17.66 16.05 3.45
CA ASN A 257 -18.65 16.61 2.52
C ASN A 257 -19.33 15.55 1.66
N PHE A 258 -18.56 14.60 1.13
CA PHE A 258 -19.08 13.48 0.34
C PHE A 258 -18.09 12.32 0.37
N ARG A 259 -18.55 11.14 -0.05
CA ARG A 259 -17.72 9.96 -0.26
C ARG A 259 -17.56 9.68 -1.73
N LEU A 260 -16.38 9.20 -2.09
CA LEU A 260 -16.09 8.62 -3.39
C LEU A 260 -15.86 7.12 -3.22
N PHE A 261 -16.55 6.31 -4.01
CA PHE A 261 -16.49 4.85 -3.99
C PHE A 261 -15.62 4.30 -5.10
N GLN A 262 -15.18 3.05 -4.91
CA GLN A 262 -14.39 2.34 -5.90
C GLN A 262 -15.10 2.31 -7.24
N TYR A 263 -14.42 2.77 -8.29
CA TYR A 263 -14.94 2.65 -9.64
C TYR A 263 -14.85 1.19 -10.14
N PRO A 264 -15.97 0.52 -10.49
CA PRO A 264 -15.91 -0.74 -11.22
C PRO A 264 -15.63 -0.46 -12.70
N GLY A 265 -14.35 -0.32 -13.09
CA GLY A 265 -14.01 -0.12 -14.51
C GLY A 265 -12.59 0.32 -14.84
N ALA A 266 -11.58 -0.47 -14.48
CA ALA A 266 -10.28 -0.46 -15.17
C ALA A 266 -9.70 -1.87 -15.21
#